data_AF-A0A0K1E0I3-F1
#
_entry.id   AF-A0A0K1E0I3-F1
#
_cell.length_a   1.000
_cell.length_b   1.000
_cell.length_c   1.000
_cell.angle_alpha   90.00
_cell.angle_beta   90.00
_cell.angle_gamma   90.00
#
_symmetry.space_group_name_H-M   'P 1'
#
loop_
_entity.id
_entity.type
_entity.pdbx_description
1 polymer ?
#
loop_
_entity_poly.entity_id
_entity_poly.type
_entity_poly.pdbx_seq_one_letter_code
_entity_poly.pdbx_strand_id
1 'polypeptide(L)'
;MMSDVAEKVLRLRDALETVESINNQLDELRKIFIVVLTVAVATLGIASILWYMWGTTYPQLYNMWVLVYLVLFFFPLAYAARRLDKAAEVKGFYQDWGEKLKEGELGVLAILESLDWDYVEYRVNRAKTLYPILLIIDEALWIAFLLIFVAPAYGFLNNLLFHTIDTPVLVGSVVLAVAIALAITWGEVVDKFKTLWSLDSLLWEVRWLYHEYRKLQT
;
A
#
# COMPACT_ATOMS: atom_id res chain seq x y z
N MET A 1 -34.07 -8.42 -12.78
CA MET A 1 -33.12 -8.13 -13.88
C MET A 1 -32.45 -6.77 -13.69
N MET A 2 -33.18 -5.65 -13.64
CA MET A 2 -32.59 -4.32 -13.36
C MET A 2 -31.80 -4.22 -12.05
N SER A 3 -32.27 -4.85 -10.97
CA SER A 3 -31.55 -4.86 -9.68
C SER A 3 -30.19 -5.55 -9.76
N ASP A 4 -30.10 -6.62 -10.57
CA ASP A 4 -28.88 -7.40 -10.76
C ASP A 4 -27.85 -6.63 -11.61
N VAL A 5 -28.31 -5.90 -12.63
CA VAL A 5 -27.44 -5.03 -13.45
C VAL A 5 -26.91 -3.85 -12.64
N ALA A 6 -27.76 -3.16 -11.88
CA ALA A 6 -27.33 -2.05 -11.03
C ALA A 6 -26.35 -2.52 -9.95
N GLU A 7 -26.59 -3.68 -9.34
CA GLU A 7 -25.67 -4.29 -8.38
C GLU A 7 -24.31 -4.61 -9.00
N LYS A 8 -24.27 -5.14 -10.23
CA LYS A 8 -23.01 -5.39 -10.96
C LYS A 8 -22.24 -4.11 -11.28
N VAL A 9 -22.94 -3.03 -11.66
CA VAL A 9 -22.30 -1.72 -11.90
C VAL A 9 -21.76 -1.10 -10.61
N LEU A 10 -22.45 -1.28 -9.47
CA LEU A 10 -21.93 -0.88 -8.16
C LEU A 10 -20.71 -1.70 -7.75
N ARG A 11 -20.70 -3.02 -7.98
CA ARG A 11 -19.50 -3.84 -7.75
C ARG A 11 -18.34 -3.43 -8.65
N LEU A 12 -18.61 -3.08 -9.90
CA LEU A 12 -17.60 -2.53 -10.81
C LEU A 12 -17.04 -1.21 -10.26
N ARG A 13 -17.90 -0.30 -9.78
CA ARG A 13 -17.49 0.95 -9.15
C ARG A 13 -16.50 0.70 -8.01
N ASP A 14 -16.89 -0.12 -7.05
CA ASP A 14 -16.09 -0.38 -5.84
C ASP A 14 -14.75 -1.05 -6.21
N ALA A 15 -14.77 -1.92 -7.23
CA ALA A 15 -13.57 -2.55 -7.77
C ALA A 15 -12.65 -1.54 -8.49
N LEU A 16 -13.21 -0.60 -9.26
CA LEU A 16 -12.46 0.47 -9.91
C LEU A 16 -11.88 1.48 -8.90
N GLU A 17 -12.59 1.81 -7.82
CA GLU A 17 -12.05 2.60 -6.71
C GLU A 17 -10.84 1.92 -6.07
N THR A 18 -10.91 0.60 -5.90
CA THR A 18 -9.77 -0.19 -5.39
C THR A 18 -8.58 -0.14 -6.34
N VAL A 19 -8.80 -0.27 -7.65
CA VAL A 19 -7.76 -0.16 -8.68
C VAL A 19 -7.13 1.23 -8.70
N GLU A 20 -7.94 2.27 -8.55
CA GLU A 20 -7.49 3.66 -8.53
C GLU A 20 -6.66 3.95 -7.27
N SER A 21 -7.09 3.42 -6.13
CA SER A 21 -6.35 3.47 -4.86
C SER A 21 -4.95 2.86 -4.99
N ILE A 22 -4.87 1.65 -5.56
CA ILE A 22 -3.60 0.95 -5.80
C ILE A 22 -2.71 1.75 -6.75
N ASN A 23 -3.25 2.26 -7.85
CA ASN A 23 -2.46 3.06 -8.80
C ASN A 23 -1.95 4.36 -8.20
N ASN A 24 -2.75 5.04 -7.39
CA ASN A 24 -2.33 6.24 -6.67
C ASN A 24 -1.18 5.92 -5.72
N GLN A 25 -1.29 4.84 -4.94
CA GLN A 25 -0.20 4.38 -4.08
C GLN A 25 1.08 4.05 -4.88
N LEU A 26 0.96 3.41 -6.05
CA LEU A 26 2.10 3.11 -6.94
C LEU A 26 2.77 4.38 -7.48
N ASP A 27 2.01 5.38 -7.89
CA ASP A 27 2.54 6.68 -8.33
C ASP A 27 3.24 7.41 -7.18
N GLU A 28 2.73 7.21 -5.98
CA GLU A 28 3.21 7.83 -4.77
C GLU A 28 4.49 7.16 -4.27
N LEU A 29 4.64 5.84 -4.39
CA LEU A 29 5.86 5.10 -4.06
C LEU A 29 7.11 5.71 -4.70
N ARG A 30 7.04 6.08 -5.98
CA ARG A 30 8.18 6.69 -6.70
C ARG A 30 8.67 7.97 -6.01
N LYS A 31 7.74 8.84 -5.58
CA LYS A 31 8.08 10.08 -4.90
C LYS A 31 8.56 9.81 -3.47
N ILE A 32 8.00 8.82 -2.76
CA ILE A 32 8.50 8.38 -1.44
C ILE A 32 9.96 7.97 -1.56
N PHE A 33 10.29 7.13 -2.55
CA PHE A 33 11.65 6.63 -2.76
C PHE A 33 12.65 7.78 -2.95
N ILE A 34 12.32 8.76 -3.79
CA ILE A 34 13.18 9.93 -4.03
C ILE A 34 13.41 10.72 -2.73
N VAL A 35 12.35 10.97 -1.95
CA VAL A 35 12.45 11.72 -0.70
C VAL A 35 13.28 10.96 0.33
N VAL A 36 13.00 9.67 0.53
CA VAL A 36 13.75 8.83 1.47
C VAL A 36 15.23 8.75 1.08
N LEU A 37 15.54 8.56 -0.21
CA LEU A 37 16.91 8.55 -0.71
C LEU A 37 17.62 9.88 -0.44
N THR A 38 16.94 11.00 -0.72
CA THR A 38 17.50 12.35 -0.50
C THR A 38 17.79 12.59 0.98
N VAL A 39 16.85 12.23 1.86
CA VAL A 39 17.00 12.34 3.31
C VAL A 39 18.12 11.43 3.81
N ALA A 40 18.21 10.20 3.32
CA ALA A 40 19.28 9.27 3.68
C ALA A 40 20.67 9.84 3.31
N VAL A 41 20.84 10.34 2.07
CA VAL A 41 22.10 10.94 1.61
C VAL A 41 22.46 12.18 2.43
N ALA A 42 21.51 13.08 2.65
CA ALA A 42 21.73 14.28 3.46
C ALA A 42 22.11 13.91 4.91
N THR A 43 21.45 12.91 5.48
CA THR A 43 21.71 12.51 6.86
C THR A 43 23.03 11.75 7.01
N LEU A 44 23.46 10.94 6.03
CA LEU A 44 24.79 10.33 6.03
C LEU A 44 25.90 11.39 5.97
N GLY A 45 25.69 12.44 5.17
CA GLY A 45 26.56 13.62 5.14
C GLY A 45 26.68 14.28 6.52
N ILE A 46 25.55 14.61 7.15
CA ILE A 46 25.52 15.21 8.50
C ILE A 46 26.12 14.25 9.55
N ALA A 47 25.84 12.96 9.43
CA ALA A 47 26.37 11.94 10.33
C ALA A 47 27.90 11.88 10.29
N SER A 48 28.51 11.93 9.10
CA SER A 48 29.98 11.95 9.00
C SER A 48 30.61 13.17 9.69
N ILE A 49 29.95 14.33 9.63
CA ILE A 49 30.39 15.56 10.33
C ILE A 49 30.21 15.42 11.84
N LEU A 50 29.05 14.97 12.29
CA LEU A 50 28.76 14.74 13.71
C LEU A 50 29.67 13.69 14.33
N TRP A 51 30.05 12.67 13.56
CA TRP A 51 30.96 11.60 14.00
C TRP A 51 32.33 12.17 14.32
N TYR A 52 32.84 13.00 13.41
CA TYR A 52 34.11 13.67 13.62
C TYR A 52 34.05 14.62 14.83
N MET A 53 32.99 15.41 14.97
CA MET A 53 32.84 16.36 16.09
C MET A 53 32.65 15.66 17.44
N TRP A 54 31.80 14.64 17.55
CA TRP A 54 31.54 13.92 18.80
C TRP A 54 32.67 12.97 19.16
N GLY A 55 33.36 12.38 18.18
CA GLY A 55 34.51 11.50 18.43
C GLY A 55 35.76 12.23 18.93
N THR A 56 35.92 13.52 18.60
CA THR A 56 37.12 14.29 18.93
C THR A 56 36.90 15.34 20.02
N THR A 57 35.76 16.06 19.97
CA THR A 57 35.56 17.27 20.78
C THR A 57 34.66 16.99 21.98
N TYR A 58 33.64 16.12 21.83
CA TYR A 58 32.66 15.82 22.88
C TYR A 58 32.33 14.32 22.97
N PRO A 59 33.28 13.47 23.42
CA PRO A 59 33.09 12.02 23.49
C PRO A 59 31.95 11.60 24.43
N GLN A 60 31.58 12.47 25.37
CA GLN A 60 30.43 12.28 26.28
C GLN A 60 29.09 12.23 25.53
N LEU A 61 28.99 12.88 24.37
CA LEU A 61 27.79 12.94 23.54
C LEU A 61 27.68 11.77 22.56
N TYR A 62 28.68 10.87 22.52
CA TYR A 62 28.68 9.73 21.61
C TYR A 62 27.45 8.82 21.78
N ASN A 63 26.89 8.72 22.99
CA ASN A 63 25.65 7.96 23.23
C ASN A 63 24.41 8.57 22.54
N MET A 64 24.44 9.84 22.12
CA MET A 64 23.37 10.47 21.34
C MET A 64 23.22 9.86 19.93
N TRP A 65 24.21 9.09 19.45
CA TRP A 65 24.09 8.32 18.21
C TRP A 65 22.87 7.41 18.16
N VAL A 66 22.46 6.87 19.31
CA VAL A 66 21.24 6.05 19.42
C VAL A 66 20.00 6.84 18.97
N LEU A 67 19.89 8.11 19.35
CA LEU A 67 18.77 8.97 18.93
C LEU A 67 18.82 9.26 17.43
N VAL A 68 20.01 9.48 16.88
CA VAL A 68 20.19 9.71 15.43
C VAL A 68 19.77 8.48 14.63
N TYR A 69 20.16 7.28 15.05
CA TYR A 69 19.73 6.03 14.42
C TYR A 69 18.21 5.82 14.52
N LEU A 70 17.61 6.11 15.67
CA LEU A 70 16.16 6.01 15.84
C LEU A 70 15.41 6.96 14.89
N VAL A 71 15.84 8.22 14.78
CA VAL A 71 15.22 9.17 13.86
C VAL A 71 15.40 8.73 12.40
N LEU A 72 16.60 8.26 12.03
CA LEU A 72 16.92 7.76 10.69
C LEU A 72 16.11 6.54 10.28
N PHE A 73 15.82 5.64 11.20
CA PHE A 73 14.98 4.47 10.93
C PHE A 73 13.49 4.81 10.97
N PHE A 74 13.05 5.59 11.94
CA PHE A 74 11.63 5.87 12.16
C PHE A 74 11.06 6.85 11.15
N PHE A 75 11.82 7.88 10.76
CA PHE A 75 11.33 8.92 9.85
C PHE A 75 10.94 8.37 8.48
N PRO A 76 11.77 7.57 7.77
CA PRO A 76 11.39 6.99 6.49
C PRO A 76 10.18 6.07 6.58
N LEU A 77 10.11 5.26 7.65
CA LEU A 77 9.00 4.34 7.89
C LEU A 77 7.68 5.09 8.10
N ALA A 78 7.67 6.04 9.04
CA ALA A 78 6.48 6.82 9.35
C ALA A 78 6.07 7.73 8.18
N TYR A 79 7.04 8.28 7.45
CA TYR A 79 6.79 9.08 6.25
C TYR A 79 6.18 8.23 5.15
N ALA A 80 6.75 7.06 4.84
CA ALA A 80 6.23 6.17 3.81
C ALA A 80 4.82 5.68 4.14
N ALA A 81 4.60 5.17 5.35
CA ALA A 81 3.29 4.64 5.79
C ALA A 81 2.19 5.70 5.69
N ARG A 82 2.39 6.90 6.27
CA ARG A 82 1.38 7.98 6.21
C ARG A 82 1.03 8.42 4.80
N ARG A 83 1.99 8.33 3.89
CA ARG A 83 1.88 8.90 2.55
C ARG A 83 1.27 7.88 1.59
N LEU A 84 1.49 6.58 1.82
CA LEU A 84 0.74 5.49 1.19
C LEU A 84 -0.71 5.46 1.67
N ASP A 85 -0.95 5.65 2.97
CA ASP A 85 -2.31 5.71 3.54
C ASP A 85 -3.12 6.86 2.95
N LYS A 86 -2.52 8.07 2.89
CA LYS A 86 -3.14 9.21 2.21
C LYS A 86 -3.40 9.01 0.72
N ALA A 87 -2.56 8.25 0.03
CA ALA A 87 -2.77 7.94 -1.39
C ALA A 87 -3.78 6.82 -1.62
N ALA A 88 -4.07 6.02 -0.60
CA ALA A 88 -5.13 5.02 -0.63
C ALA A 88 -6.52 5.66 -0.70
N GLU A 89 -6.70 6.87 -0.13
CA GLU A 89 -7.96 7.59 -0.13
C GLU A 89 -8.35 8.06 -1.55
N VAL A 90 -9.26 7.32 -2.19
CA VAL A 90 -9.93 7.75 -3.43
C VAL A 90 -11.24 8.43 -3.04
N LYS A 91 -11.23 9.76 -2.92
CA LYS A 91 -12.48 10.52 -2.66
C LYS A 91 -13.17 10.89 -3.96
N GLY A 92 -14.35 10.30 -4.20
CA GLY A 92 -15.38 10.90 -5.04
C GLY A 92 -15.26 10.72 -6.55
N PHE A 93 -14.42 9.81 -7.05
CA PHE A 93 -14.31 9.59 -8.49
C PHE A 93 -15.58 9.01 -9.13
N TYR A 94 -16.35 8.21 -8.38
CA TYR A 94 -17.55 7.55 -8.87
C TYR A 94 -18.79 7.71 -7.96
N GLN A 95 -18.80 8.74 -7.10
CA GLN A 95 -19.90 8.99 -6.16
C GLN A 95 -21.25 9.19 -6.87
N ASP A 96 -21.23 9.82 -8.04
CA ASP A 96 -22.43 10.16 -8.82
C ASP A 96 -23.12 8.93 -9.45
N TRP A 97 -22.45 7.77 -9.46
CA TRP A 97 -23.00 6.55 -10.04
C TRP A 97 -24.22 6.06 -9.27
N GLY A 98 -24.24 6.26 -7.95
CA GLY A 98 -25.39 5.87 -7.12
C GLY A 98 -26.67 6.65 -7.46
N GLU A 99 -26.55 7.91 -7.88
CA GLU A 99 -27.69 8.71 -8.32
C GLU A 99 -28.10 8.37 -9.75
N LYS A 100 -27.13 8.24 -10.66
CA LYS A 100 -27.40 7.84 -12.06
C LYS A 100 -28.07 6.48 -12.17
N LEU A 101 -27.70 5.51 -11.31
CA LEU A 101 -28.34 4.19 -11.31
C LEU A 101 -29.83 4.20 -10.94
N LYS A 102 -30.35 5.28 -10.33
CA LYS A 102 -31.79 5.45 -10.08
C LYS A 102 -32.59 5.71 -11.35
N GLU A 103 -31.94 6.14 -12.44
CA GLU A 103 -32.54 6.35 -13.75
C GLU A 103 -32.73 5.03 -14.53
N GLY A 104 -32.36 3.89 -13.94
CA GLY A 104 -32.53 2.57 -14.54
C GLY A 104 -31.53 2.31 -15.67
N GLU A 105 -32.00 1.74 -16.78
CA GLU A 105 -31.16 1.30 -17.89
C GLU A 105 -30.45 2.45 -18.61
N LEU A 106 -31.09 3.62 -18.71
CA LEU A 106 -30.49 4.82 -19.29
C LEU A 106 -29.34 5.35 -18.44
N GLY A 107 -29.49 5.30 -17.11
CA GLY A 107 -28.45 5.67 -16.16
C GLY A 107 -27.26 4.72 -16.19
N VAL A 108 -27.51 3.42 -16.32
CA VAL A 108 -26.46 2.40 -16.56
C VAL A 108 -25.71 2.71 -17.84
N LEU A 109 -26.41 2.92 -18.97
CA LEU A 109 -25.77 3.23 -20.24
C LEU A 109 -24.91 4.50 -20.16
N ALA A 110 -25.43 5.57 -19.54
CA ALA A 110 -24.71 6.83 -19.37
C ALA A 110 -23.42 6.68 -18.54
N ILE A 111 -23.42 5.80 -17.53
CA ILE A 111 -22.20 5.46 -16.77
C ILE A 111 -21.21 4.74 -17.69
N LEU A 112 -21.66 3.74 -18.44
CA LEU A 112 -20.82 2.92 -19.32
C LEU A 112 -20.25 3.67 -20.51
N GLU A 113 -20.97 4.65 -21.04
CA GLU A 113 -20.48 5.56 -22.09
C GLU A 113 -19.48 6.59 -21.55
N SER A 114 -19.60 6.98 -20.28
CA SER A 114 -18.66 7.93 -19.66
C SER A 114 -17.31 7.33 -19.31
N LEU A 115 -17.20 5.99 -19.28
CA LEU A 115 -15.97 5.27 -19.00
C LEU A 115 -15.07 5.23 -20.24
N ASP A 116 -13.86 5.75 -20.10
CA ASP A 116 -12.78 5.48 -21.04
C ASP A 116 -12.26 4.05 -20.80
N TRP A 117 -12.75 3.12 -21.62
CA TRP A 117 -12.45 1.70 -21.51
C TRP A 117 -10.97 1.38 -21.69
N ASP A 118 -10.26 2.10 -22.56
CA ASP A 118 -8.83 1.89 -22.80
C ASP A 118 -8.02 2.36 -21.58
N TYR A 119 -8.41 3.49 -20.99
CA TYR A 119 -7.81 3.98 -19.75
C TYR A 119 -8.05 3.03 -18.57
N VAL A 120 -9.29 2.53 -18.42
CA VAL A 120 -9.66 1.58 -17.36
C VAL A 120 -8.86 0.29 -17.49
N GLU A 121 -8.81 -0.30 -18.69
CA GLU A 121 -8.07 -1.54 -18.93
C GLU A 121 -6.58 -1.40 -18.62
N TYR A 122 -5.97 -0.26 -19.00
CA TYR A 122 -4.60 0.06 -18.64
C TYR A 122 -4.39 0.14 -17.12
N ARG A 123 -5.24 0.87 -16.39
CA ARG A 123 -5.12 1.04 -14.93
C ARG A 123 -5.31 -0.28 -14.19
N VAL A 124 -6.26 -1.11 -14.63
CA VAL A 124 -6.51 -2.44 -14.09
C VAL A 124 -5.31 -3.35 -14.29
N ASN A 125 -4.78 -3.42 -15.52
CA ASN A 125 -3.64 -4.28 -15.82
C ASN A 125 -2.37 -3.83 -15.06
N ARG A 126 -2.17 -2.51 -14.94
CA ARG A 126 -1.09 -1.94 -14.13
C ARG A 126 -1.24 -2.31 -12.65
N ALA A 127 -2.44 -2.14 -12.08
CA ALA A 127 -2.72 -2.50 -10.70
C ALA A 127 -2.48 -4.00 -10.46
N LYS A 128 -2.97 -4.89 -11.31
CA LYS A 128 -2.74 -6.34 -11.21
C LYS A 128 -1.27 -6.71 -11.22
N THR A 129 -0.51 -6.12 -12.14
CA THR A 129 0.91 -6.43 -12.33
C THR A 129 1.76 -5.92 -11.19
N LEU A 130 1.46 -4.73 -10.67
CA LEU A 130 2.28 -4.04 -9.68
C LEU A 130 1.78 -4.17 -8.23
N TYR A 131 0.55 -4.66 -8.01
CA TYR A 131 0.01 -4.90 -6.67
C TYR A 131 0.89 -5.84 -5.83
N PRO A 132 1.47 -6.94 -6.35
CA PRO A 132 2.41 -7.76 -5.57
C PRO A 132 3.62 -6.97 -5.08
N ILE A 133 4.13 -6.03 -5.89
CA ILE A 133 5.27 -5.18 -5.51
C ILE A 133 4.87 -4.20 -4.42
N LEU A 134 3.70 -3.56 -4.56
CA LEU A 134 3.14 -2.67 -3.55
C LEU A 134 2.95 -3.40 -2.22
N LEU A 135 2.42 -4.64 -2.27
CA LEU A 135 2.21 -5.48 -1.10
C LEU A 135 3.54 -5.83 -0.40
N ILE A 136 4.58 -6.19 -1.15
CA ILE A 136 5.91 -6.44 -0.58
C ILE A 136 6.43 -5.20 0.16
N ILE A 137 6.24 -4.01 -0.43
CA ILE A 137 6.70 -2.76 0.18
C ILE A 137 5.91 -2.42 1.44
N ASP A 138 4.59 -2.52 1.38
CA ASP A 138 3.71 -2.22 2.53
C ASP A 138 3.96 -3.20 3.69
N GLU A 139 4.07 -4.49 3.39
CA GLU A 139 4.38 -5.52 4.38
C GLU A 139 5.79 -5.32 4.95
N ALA A 140 6.79 -4.96 4.13
CA ALA A 140 8.13 -4.66 4.59
C ALA A 140 8.17 -3.43 5.53
N LEU A 141 7.34 -2.42 5.29
CA LEU A 141 7.19 -1.27 6.20
C LEU A 141 6.62 -1.72 7.55
N TRP A 142 5.58 -2.56 7.56
CA TRP A 142 5.00 -3.14 8.77
C TRP A 142 5.99 -4.01 9.54
N ILE A 143 6.71 -4.90 8.85
CA ILE A 143 7.75 -5.75 9.45
C ILE A 143 8.85 -4.88 10.05
N ALA A 144 9.32 -3.86 9.34
CA ALA A 144 10.35 -2.95 9.84
C ALA A 144 9.88 -2.18 11.07
N PHE A 145 8.60 -1.77 11.11
CA PHE A 145 8.01 -1.15 12.29
C PHE A 145 7.92 -2.13 13.47
N LEU A 146 7.45 -3.36 13.24
CA LEU A 146 7.36 -4.41 14.27
C LEU A 146 8.73 -4.79 14.82
N LEU A 147 9.75 -4.85 13.97
CA LEU A 147 11.12 -5.17 14.37
C LEU A 147 11.69 -4.21 15.41
N ILE A 148 11.24 -2.95 15.44
CA ILE A 148 11.63 -1.97 16.47
C ILE A 148 11.24 -2.44 17.87
N PHE A 149 10.12 -3.17 18.01
CA PHE A 149 9.64 -3.68 19.30
C PHE A 149 10.03 -5.13 19.54
N VAL A 150 9.93 -5.96 18.49
CA VAL A 150 10.18 -7.41 18.57
C VAL A 150 11.66 -7.69 18.79
N ALA A 151 12.58 -7.00 18.10
CA ALA A 151 14.01 -7.30 18.21
C ALA A 151 14.57 -6.99 19.62
N PRO A 152 14.25 -5.85 20.27
CA PRO A 152 14.68 -5.62 21.65
C PRO A 152 14.05 -6.58 22.65
N ALA A 153 12.75 -6.87 22.52
CA ALA A 153 12.05 -7.80 23.41
C ALA A 153 12.61 -9.23 23.31
N TYR A 154 12.84 -9.69 22.08
CA TYR A 154 13.42 -11.00 21.81
C TYR A 154 14.89 -11.07 22.25
N GLY A 155 15.68 -10.02 21.99
CA GLY A 155 17.05 -9.90 22.49
C GLY A 155 17.16 -9.91 24.01
N PHE A 156 16.23 -9.22 24.69
CA PHE A 156 16.16 -9.24 26.16
C PHE A 156 15.84 -10.64 26.69
N LEU A 157 14.81 -11.30 26.15
CA LEU A 157 14.44 -12.66 26.54
C LEU A 157 15.57 -13.66 26.30
N ASN A 158 16.26 -13.56 25.16
CA ASN A 158 17.34 -14.48 24.81
C ASN A 158 18.56 -14.29 25.72
N ASN A 159 18.93 -13.03 26.00
CA ASN A 159 19.98 -12.74 26.97
C ASN A 159 19.63 -13.23 28.39
N LEU A 160 18.36 -13.08 28.80
CA LEU A 160 17.90 -13.53 30.12
C LEU A 160 17.88 -15.06 30.26
N LEU A 161 17.46 -15.78 29.22
CA LEU A 161 17.29 -17.24 29.27
C LEU A 161 18.55 -18.01 28.88
N PHE A 162 19.37 -17.47 27.97
CA PHE A 162 20.47 -18.19 27.34
C PHE A 162 21.81 -17.45 27.40
N HIS A 163 21.86 -16.22 27.94
CA HIS A 163 23.08 -15.39 28.05
C HIS A 163 23.80 -15.17 26.71
N THR A 164 23.06 -15.21 25.59
CA THR A 164 23.60 -15.01 24.24
C THR A 164 22.81 -13.95 23.48
N ILE A 165 23.52 -13.11 22.73
CA ILE A 165 22.96 -12.14 21.79
C ILE A 165 23.70 -12.35 20.46
N ASP A 166 23.26 -13.36 19.71
CA ASP A 166 23.89 -13.77 18.46
C ASP A 166 22.99 -13.53 17.24
N THR A 167 23.55 -13.65 16.04
CA THR A 167 22.85 -13.58 14.74
C THR A 167 21.52 -14.37 14.66
N PRO A 168 21.38 -15.60 15.22
CA PRO A 168 20.09 -16.31 15.26
C PRO A 168 18.96 -15.57 15.98
N VAL A 169 19.28 -14.67 16.93
CA VAL A 169 18.28 -13.83 17.63
C VAL A 169 17.63 -12.83 16.68
N LEU A 170 18.43 -12.23 15.80
CA LEU A 170 17.95 -11.31 14.76
C LEU A 170 17.09 -12.06 13.73
N VAL A 171 17.53 -13.23 13.27
CA VAL A 171 16.77 -14.03 12.30
C VAL A 171 15.43 -14.47 12.90
N GLY A 172 15.40 -14.94 14.14
CA GLY A 172 14.16 -15.31 14.83
C GLY A 172 13.19 -14.13 15.00
N SER A 173 13.73 -12.94 15.30
CA SER A 173 12.93 -11.71 15.41
C SER A 173 12.29 -11.30 14.09
N VAL A 174 13.03 -11.44 12.98
CA VAL A 174 12.51 -11.17 11.63
C VAL A 174 11.41 -12.16 11.27
N VAL A 175 11.64 -13.46 11.47
CA VAL A 175 10.63 -14.50 11.18
C VAL A 175 9.35 -14.26 11.98
N LEU A 176 9.47 -13.91 13.27
CA LEU A 176 8.32 -13.61 14.12
C LEU A 176 7.58 -12.34 13.65
N ALA A 177 8.30 -11.27 13.31
CA ALA A 177 7.70 -10.04 12.80
C ALA A 177 6.96 -10.27 11.47
N VAL A 178 7.53 -11.07 10.57
CA VAL A 178 6.89 -11.49 9.31
C VAL A 178 5.62 -12.28 9.59
N ALA A 179 5.66 -13.25 10.49
CA ALA A 179 4.50 -14.07 10.82
C ALA A 179 3.35 -13.24 11.41
N ILE A 180 3.68 -12.28 12.30
CA ILE A 180 2.69 -11.38 12.90
C ILE A 180 2.10 -10.44 11.85
N ALA A 181 2.94 -9.83 11.02
CA ALA A 181 2.48 -8.92 9.96
C ALA A 181 1.52 -9.64 9.00
N LEU A 182 1.93 -10.82 8.50
CA LEU A 182 1.09 -11.62 7.60
C LEU A 182 -0.20 -12.05 8.27
N ALA A 183 -0.17 -12.46 9.54
CA ALA A 183 -1.38 -12.86 10.25
C ALA A 183 -2.40 -11.72 10.38
N ILE A 184 -1.94 -10.48 10.50
CA ILE A 184 -2.78 -9.28 10.59
C ILE A 184 -3.32 -8.90 9.21
N THR A 185 -2.47 -8.92 8.17
CA THR A 185 -2.81 -8.39 6.84
C THR A 185 -3.47 -9.43 5.91
N TRP A 186 -3.40 -10.73 6.22
CA TRP A 186 -3.84 -11.82 5.34
C TRP A 186 -5.26 -11.66 4.80
N GLY A 187 -6.22 -11.29 5.67
CA GLY A 187 -7.61 -11.15 5.27
C GLY A 187 -7.80 -10.06 4.20
N GLU A 188 -7.25 -8.88 4.46
CA GLU A 188 -7.33 -7.74 3.55
C GLU A 188 -6.60 -8.01 2.23
N VAL A 189 -5.44 -8.66 2.28
CA VAL A 189 -4.65 -9.05 1.11
C VAL A 189 -5.45 -9.99 0.21
N VAL A 190 -6.06 -11.02 0.79
CA VAL A 190 -6.85 -12.02 0.05
C VAL A 190 -8.09 -11.38 -0.57
N ASP A 191 -8.77 -10.50 0.15
CA ASP A 191 -9.96 -9.83 -0.35
C ASP A 191 -9.64 -8.86 -1.49
N LYS A 192 -8.59 -8.03 -1.37
CA LYS A 192 -8.11 -7.17 -2.46
C LYS A 192 -7.67 -7.99 -3.68
N PHE A 193 -6.97 -9.11 -3.47
CA PHE A 193 -6.56 -9.98 -4.56
C PHE A 193 -7.75 -10.58 -5.31
N LYS A 194 -8.76 -11.08 -4.57
CA LYS A 194 -10.01 -11.59 -5.16
C LYS A 194 -10.73 -10.51 -5.95
N THR A 195 -10.84 -9.29 -5.42
CA THR A 195 -11.49 -8.16 -6.09
C THR A 195 -10.77 -7.79 -7.39
N LEU A 196 -9.44 -7.75 -7.40
CA LEU A 196 -8.67 -7.50 -8.61
C LEU A 196 -8.86 -8.61 -9.64
N TRP A 197 -8.85 -9.88 -9.23
CA TRP A 197 -8.97 -11.01 -10.15
C TRP A 197 -10.40 -11.17 -10.71
N SER A 198 -11.43 -10.89 -9.92
CA SER A 198 -12.82 -10.92 -10.39
C SER A 198 -13.16 -9.78 -11.35
N LEU A 199 -12.33 -8.73 -11.37
CA LEU A 199 -12.52 -7.52 -12.18
C LEU A 199 -12.52 -7.80 -13.68
N ASP A 200 -11.77 -8.80 -14.18
CA ASP A 200 -11.81 -9.17 -15.61
C ASP A 200 -13.18 -9.72 -16.01
N SER A 201 -13.76 -10.57 -15.15
CA SER A 201 -15.10 -11.12 -15.36
C SER A 201 -16.15 -10.01 -15.30
N LEU A 202 -16.03 -9.09 -14.32
CA LEU A 202 -16.94 -7.96 -14.17
C LEU A 202 -16.86 -6.99 -15.37
N LEU A 203 -15.66 -6.65 -15.82
CA LEU A 203 -15.47 -5.81 -17.01
C LEU A 203 -16.05 -6.46 -18.26
N TRP A 204 -15.85 -7.77 -18.43
CA TRP A 204 -16.40 -8.50 -19.57
C TRP A 204 -17.94 -8.52 -19.54
N GLU A 205 -18.54 -8.83 -18.40
CA GLU A 205 -20.00 -8.85 -18.23
C GLU A 205 -20.62 -7.46 -18.47
N VAL A 206 -19.99 -6.42 -17.95
CA VAL A 206 -20.49 -5.04 -18.11
C VAL A 206 -20.30 -4.55 -19.55
N ARG A 207 -19.21 -4.91 -20.23
CA ARG A 207 -19.00 -4.60 -21.65
C ARG A 207 -20.01 -5.32 -22.54
N TRP A 208 -20.36 -6.56 -22.22
CA TRP A 208 -21.43 -7.29 -22.88
C TRP A 208 -22.78 -6.61 -22.68
N LEU A 209 -23.11 -6.20 -21.44
CA LEU A 209 -24.33 -5.45 -21.13
C LEU A 209 -24.41 -4.13 -21.91
N TYR A 210 -23.31 -3.37 -21.99
CA TYR A 210 -23.23 -2.16 -22.81
C TYR A 210 -23.59 -2.43 -24.27
N HIS A 211 -23.02 -3.50 -24.86
CA HIS A 211 -23.33 -3.87 -26.24
C HIS A 211 -24.77 -4.32 -26.44
N GLU A 212 -25.39 -4.95 -25.44
CA GLU A 212 -26.78 -5.38 -25.52
C GLU A 212 -27.75 -4.20 -25.39
N TYR A 213 -27.52 -3.28 -24.45
CA TYR A 213 -28.34 -2.09 -24.28
C TYR A 213 -28.24 -1.13 -25.47
N ARG A 214 -27.05 -1.01 -26.08
CA ARG A 214 -26.86 -0.18 -27.27
C ARG A 214 -27.64 -0.70 -28.49
N LYS A 215 -27.82 -2.02 -28.63
CA LYS A 215 -28.64 -2.61 -29.70
C LYS A 215 -30.14 -2.35 -29.50
N LEU A 216 -30.59 -2.14 -28.27
CA LEU A 216 -32.01 -1.86 -27.97
C LEU A 216 -32.41 -0.41 -28.25
N GLN A 217 -31.43 0.50 -28.45
CA GLN A 217 -31.67 1.89 -28.83
C GLN A 217 -31.70 2.14 -30.35
N THR A 218 -31.32 1.15 -31.17
CA THR A 218 -31.38 1.19 -32.65
C THR A 218 -32.53 0.36 -33.18
#